data_AF-A0A661DQ39-F1
#
_entry.id   AF-A0A661DQ39-F1
#
_cell.length_a   1.000
_cell.length_b   1.000
_cell.length_c   1.000
_cell.angle_alpha   90.00
_cell.angle_beta   90.00
_cell.angle_gamma   90.00
#
_symmetry.space_group_name_H-M   'P 1'
#
loop_
_entity.id
_entity.type
_entity.pdbx_description
1 polymer ?
#
loop_
_entity_poly.entity_id
_entity_poly.type
_entity_poly.pdbx_seq_one_letter_code
_entity_poly.pdbx_strand_id
1 'polypeptide(L)'
;MGASIGIHHNDLIDNTQQALSTAAYSSVCGPEIWDLLGEGNHWSDYAGTDGDDNGIGDTPHPVLCGDGANLTDNYPLMWAVVIQIFADG
;
A
#
# COMPACT_ATOMS: atom_id res chain seq x y z
N MET A 1 23.57 -1.54 -8.06
CA MET A 1 22.50 -1.66 -7.04
C MET A 1 21.34 -0.84 -7.57
N GLY A 2 20.20 -1.47 -7.87
CA GLY A 2 19.02 -0.76 -8.36
C GLY A 2 18.43 0.09 -7.26
N ALA A 3 17.88 1.26 -7.60
CA ALA A 3 17.13 2.05 -6.66
C ALA A 3 15.78 1.36 -6.39
N SER A 4 15.46 1.13 -5.13
CA SER A 4 14.11 0.79 -4.69
C SER A 4 13.32 2.07 -4.45
N ILE A 5 12.03 2.06 -4.75
CA ILE A 5 11.13 3.18 -4.49
C ILE A 5 10.18 2.76 -3.37
N GLY A 6 10.19 3.50 -2.25
CA GLY A 6 9.28 3.26 -1.14
C GLY A 6 8.00 4.06 -1.30
N ILE A 7 6.85 3.38 -1.20
CA ILE A 7 5.50 3.93 -1.32
C ILE A 7 4.72 3.50 -0.06
N HIS A 8 4.58 4.40 0.90
CA HIS A 8 3.90 4.17 2.18
C HIS A 8 3.31 5.51 2.67
N HIS A 9 2.34 5.45 3.58
CA HIS A 9 1.58 6.59 4.10
C HIS A 9 0.81 7.40 3.04
N ASN A 10 0.24 6.73 2.04
CA ASN A 10 -0.62 7.36 1.03
C ASN A 10 -2.07 6.90 1.19
N ASP A 11 -2.99 7.75 0.73
CA ASP A 11 -4.40 7.43 0.59
C ASP A 11 -4.73 7.15 -0.88
N LEU A 12 -4.99 5.88 -1.19
CA LEU A 12 -5.31 5.40 -2.54
C LEU A 12 -6.82 5.17 -2.66
N ILE A 13 -7.53 6.26 -2.92
CA ILE A 13 -8.99 6.35 -2.83
C ILE A 13 -9.61 6.55 -4.22
N ASP A 14 -10.65 5.77 -4.54
CA ASP A 14 -11.48 5.90 -5.75
C ASP A 14 -10.71 5.84 -7.09
N ASN A 15 -9.61 5.09 -7.10
CA ASN A 15 -8.83 4.85 -8.30
C ASN A 15 -9.53 3.81 -9.20
N THR A 16 -9.65 4.10 -10.50
CA THR A 16 -10.15 3.12 -11.49
C THR A 16 -9.26 1.88 -11.62
N GLN A 17 -7.98 2.02 -11.31
CA GLN A 17 -7.01 0.94 -11.07
C GLN A 17 -6.18 1.36 -9.84
N GLN A 18 -6.19 0.58 -8.77
CA GLN A 18 -5.58 0.95 -7.48
C GLN A 18 -4.08 1.27 -7.59
N ALA A 19 -3.27 0.23 -7.82
CA ALA A 19 -1.85 0.35 -8.10
C ALA A 19 -1.44 -0.80 -9.03
N LEU A 20 -0.54 -0.49 -9.96
CA LEU A 20 0.00 -1.45 -10.89
C LEU A 20 1.52 -1.31 -10.92
N SER A 21 2.23 -2.34 -10.45
CA SER A 21 3.67 -2.44 -10.66
C SER A 21 3.88 -2.88 -12.12
N THR A 22 4.04 -1.90 -13.01
CA THR A 22 4.23 -2.16 -14.43
C THR A 22 5.69 -2.47 -14.75
N ALA A 23 5.93 -3.59 -15.41
CA ALA A 23 5.75 -3.57 -16.85
C ALA A 23 4.54 -4.45 -17.18
N ALA A 24 3.43 -3.86 -17.67
CA ALA A 24 2.14 -4.55 -17.87
C ALA A 24 2.16 -5.76 -18.84
N TYR A 25 3.35 -6.11 -19.36
CA TYR A 25 3.63 -7.25 -20.24
C TYR A 25 4.94 -7.97 -19.85
N SER A 26 5.41 -7.77 -18.61
CA SER A 26 6.61 -8.39 -18.07
C SER A 26 6.24 -9.15 -16.82
N SER A 27 6.72 -10.39 -16.70
CA SER A 27 6.59 -11.19 -15.48
C SER A 27 7.50 -10.71 -14.34
N VAL A 28 8.16 -9.55 -14.50
CA VAL A 28 9.08 -8.95 -13.53
C VAL A 28 8.37 -7.79 -12.82
N CYS A 29 8.23 -7.90 -11.51
CA CYS A 29 7.79 -6.79 -10.67
C CYS A 29 8.90 -5.75 -10.53
N GLY A 30 8.48 -4.48 -10.48
CA GLY A 30 9.39 -3.39 -10.21
C GLY A 30 9.96 -3.45 -8.78
N PRO A 31 10.96 -2.62 -8.47
CA PRO A 31 11.60 -2.60 -7.16
C PRO A 31 10.79 -1.79 -6.13
N GLU A 32 9.47 -1.68 -6.30
CA GLU A 32 8.60 -0.93 -5.40
C GLU A 32 8.45 -1.67 -4.07
N ILE A 33 8.47 -0.90 -2.99
CA ILE A 33 8.24 -1.38 -1.64
C ILE A 33 7.01 -0.63 -1.13
N TRP A 34 5.94 -1.36 -0.83
CA TRP A 34 4.63 -0.79 -0.48
C TRP A 34 4.40 -0.63 1.03
N ASP A 35 5.34 -1.10 1.83
CA ASP A 35 5.33 -0.94 3.28
C ASP A 35 6.73 -0.66 3.83
N LEU A 36 6.82 0.10 4.91
CA LEU A 36 8.07 0.41 5.57
C LEU A 36 7.86 0.45 7.09
N LEU A 37 8.72 -0.28 7.82
CA LEU A 37 8.75 -0.26 9.29
C LEU A 37 7.41 -0.57 9.97
N GLY A 38 6.60 -1.44 9.36
CA GLY A 38 5.31 -1.85 9.92
C GLY A 38 4.13 -0.97 9.50
N GLU A 39 4.32 -0.08 8.53
CA GLU A 39 3.27 0.82 8.04
C GLU A 39 3.23 0.82 6.51
N GLY A 40 2.03 0.78 5.95
CA GLY A 40 1.76 0.74 4.52
C GLY A 40 0.93 1.92 4.05
N ASN A 41 -0.04 1.65 3.17
CA ASN A 41 -0.94 2.64 2.59
C ASN A 41 -2.39 2.35 2.97
N HIS A 42 -3.23 3.38 2.90
CA HIS A 42 -4.67 3.20 2.96
C HIS A 42 -5.21 2.93 1.56
N TRP A 43 -5.98 1.85 1.41
CA TRP A 43 -6.58 1.45 0.14
C TRP A 43 -8.10 1.45 0.26
N SER A 44 -8.76 2.13 -0.67
CA SER A 44 -10.22 2.20 -0.71
C SER A 44 -10.91 0.84 -0.88
N ASP A 45 -10.22 -0.16 -1.43
CA ASP A 45 -10.71 -1.53 -1.59
C ASP A 45 -10.20 -2.50 -0.52
N TYR A 46 -9.45 -2.02 0.48
CA TYR A 46 -9.03 -2.86 1.59
C TYR A 46 -10.21 -3.19 2.49
N ALA A 47 -10.52 -4.48 2.58
CA ALA A 47 -11.63 -5.02 3.36
C ALA A 47 -11.16 -6.02 4.45
N GLY A 48 -9.90 -5.92 4.86
CA GLY A 48 -9.35 -6.73 5.96
C GLY A 48 -9.90 -6.32 7.33
N THR A 49 -9.51 -7.09 8.34
CA THR A 49 -9.80 -6.81 9.75
C THR A 49 -8.58 -6.24 10.46
N ASP A 50 -8.81 -5.61 11.60
CA ASP A 50 -7.77 -5.21 12.56
C ASP A 50 -8.19 -5.81 13.91
N GLY A 51 -7.59 -6.94 14.27
CA GLY A 51 -8.00 -7.74 15.42
C GLY A 51 -7.40 -7.27 16.74
N ASP A 52 -6.34 -6.48 16.69
CA ASP A 52 -5.65 -5.92 17.85
C ASP A 52 -5.85 -4.41 18.02
N ASP A 53 -6.70 -3.80 17.19
CA ASP A 53 -7.09 -2.39 17.20
C ASP A 53 -5.88 -1.44 17.09
N ASN A 54 -4.84 -1.83 16.34
CA ASN A 54 -3.61 -1.06 16.20
C ASN A 54 -3.62 -0.08 15.00
N GLY A 55 -4.66 -0.14 14.16
CA GLY A 55 -4.84 0.67 12.96
C GLY A 55 -4.23 0.11 11.68
N ILE A 56 -3.66 -1.08 11.75
CA ILE A 56 -3.06 -1.83 10.66
C ILE A 56 -3.90 -3.08 10.42
N GLY A 57 -4.20 -3.34 9.17
CA GLY A 57 -4.96 -4.52 8.80
C GLY A 57 -4.17 -5.83 8.97
N ASP A 58 -4.81 -6.86 9.52
CA ASP A 58 -4.26 -8.20 9.80
C ASP A 58 -3.86 -8.95 8.52
N THR A 59 -4.41 -8.55 7.37
CA THR A 59 -4.20 -9.22 6.08
C THR A 59 -3.46 -8.32 5.11
N PRO A 60 -2.40 -8.79 4.43
CA PRO A 60 -1.71 -7.97 3.44
C PRO A 60 -2.60 -7.60 2.23
N HIS A 61 -2.37 -6.41 1.65
CA HIS A 61 -3.05 -5.97 0.42
C HIS A 61 -2.17 -6.29 -0.81
N PRO A 62 -2.70 -7.02 -1.82
CA PRO A 62 -1.93 -7.38 -3.01
C PRO A 62 -1.89 -6.22 -4.02
N VAL A 63 -0.69 -5.88 -4.48
CA VAL A 63 -0.44 -4.95 -5.57
C VAL A 63 -0.15 -5.73 -6.85
N LEU A 64 -1.01 -5.52 -7.86
CA LEU A 64 -0.98 -6.28 -9.10
C LEU A 64 0.36 -6.11 -9.85
N CYS A 65 0.94 -7.23 -10.29
CA CYS A 65 2.16 -7.27 -11.08
C CYS A 65 2.14 -8.38 -12.17
N GLY A 66 1.93 -8.00 -13.43
CA GLY A 66 2.15 -8.92 -14.57
C GLY A 66 1.47 -10.31 -14.47
N ASP A 67 2.13 -11.35 -15.00
CA ASP A 67 1.61 -12.71 -15.19
C ASP A 67 1.44 -13.54 -13.89
N GLY A 68 0.75 -12.99 -12.89
CA GLY A 68 0.37 -13.71 -11.67
C GLY A 68 1.35 -13.59 -10.51
N ALA A 69 2.35 -12.69 -10.60
CA ALA A 69 3.07 -12.22 -9.43
C ALA A 69 2.30 -11.04 -8.81
N ASN A 70 2.40 -10.84 -7.51
CA ASN A 70 1.93 -9.62 -6.87
C ASN A 70 3.06 -9.10 -5.97
N LEU A 71 3.25 -7.79 -5.98
CA LEU A 71 3.86 -7.14 -4.83
C LEU A 71 2.81 -7.05 -3.73
N THR A 72 3.22 -6.74 -2.52
CA THR A 72 2.31 -6.74 -1.38
C THR A 72 2.61 -5.54 -0.51
N ASP A 73 1.57 -4.86 -0.07
CA ASP A 73 1.58 -4.00 1.11
C ASP A 73 1.26 -4.89 2.33
N ASN A 74 2.26 -5.15 3.18
CA ASN A 74 2.08 -6.04 4.32
C ASN A 74 1.40 -5.39 5.53
N TYR A 75 1.28 -4.06 5.53
CA TYR A 75 0.76 -3.30 6.66
C TYR A 75 -0.26 -2.24 6.20
N PRO A 76 -1.34 -2.64 5.52
CA PRO A 76 -2.35 -1.71 5.01
C PRO A 76 -3.02 -0.95 6.17
N LEU A 77 -3.23 0.35 5.98
CA LEU A 77 -3.82 1.21 7.00
C LEU A 77 -5.34 1.10 6.98
N MET A 78 -5.93 0.87 8.16
CA MET A 78 -7.39 0.78 8.34
C MET A 78 -8.10 2.11 8.07
N TRP A 79 -7.39 3.22 8.20
CA TRP A 79 -7.92 4.57 8.02
C TRP A 79 -6.99 5.41 7.16
N ALA A 80 -7.58 6.40 6.50
CA ALA A 80 -6.85 7.40 5.75
C ALA A 80 -5.84 8.13 6.63
N VAL A 81 -4.68 8.45 6.04
CA VAL A 81 -3.61 9.22 6.68
C VAL A 81 -4.10 10.66 6.85
N VAL A 82 -4.61 10.97 8.03
CA VAL A 82 -4.97 12.36 8.37
C VAL A 82 -3.69 13.13 8.63
N ILE A 83 -3.30 13.99 7.68
CA ILE A 83 -2.27 15.00 7.95
C ILE A 83 -2.80 15.87 9.10
N GLN A 84 -2.22 15.71 10.27
CA GLN A 84 -2.43 16.60 11.40
C GLN A 84 -1.89 17.98 10.98
N ILE A 85 -2.74 18.81 10.39
CA ILE A 85 -2.55 20.26 10.43
C ILE A 85 -2.74 20.64 11.89
N PHE A 86 -1.67 20.54 12.67
CA PHE A 86 -1.60 21.26 13.93
C PHE A 86 -1.77 22.73 13.54
N ALA A 87 -2.97 23.28 13.75
CA ALA A 87 -3.11 24.70 13.95
C ALA A 87 -2.55 24.94 15.36
N ASP A 88 -1.22 25.04 15.43
CA ASP A 88 -0.52 25.58 16.59
C ASP A 88 -0.93 27.05 16.73
N GLY A 89 -1.93 27.27 17.58
CA GLY A 89 -2.35 28.58 18.06
C GLY A 89 -1.43 29.14 19.13
#